data_AF-A0A257LPP0-F1
#
_entry.id   AF-A0A257LPP0-F1
#
_cell.length_a   1.000
_cell.length_b   1.000
_cell.length_c   1.000
_cell.angle_alpha   90.00
_cell.angle_beta   90.00
_cell.angle_gamma   90.00
#
_symmetry.space_group_name_H-M   'P 1'
#
loop_
_entity.id
_entity.type
_entity.pdbx_description
1 polymer ?
#
loop_
_entity_poly.entity_id
_entity_poly.type
_entity_poly.pdbx_seq_one_letter_code
_entity_poly.pdbx_strand_id
1 'polypeptide(L)'
;MLGRHAAVSAPGLAAQLGISKATLHRLLPARGAQLRSAGAARRTRYALRRPLRGRLADLPLYAVDADGRAHSLGALALLAPQGCHLRLDPASWPVPAEASDGWWDGLPYPLQDLRPQGYMGRQLARAQHQALGVSANPDEWCDDDVLQVLSQVGQDGSGHLILGDVACGHWLAAQAAPAEPVSAAALGAHYLALAEQAVAAGVPGSSAAGEFPKFAALRALAGSATP
;
A
#
# COMPACT_ATOMS: atom_id res chain seq x y z
N MET A 1 -22.26 14.26 7.29
CA MET A 1 -23.25 13.31 6.74
C MET A 1 -22.62 12.26 5.81
N LEU A 2 -21.87 12.64 4.77
CA LEU A 2 -21.09 11.68 3.97
C LEU A 2 -19.99 10.95 4.78
N GLY A 3 -19.46 11.56 5.86
CA GLY A 3 -18.50 10.89 6.75
C GLY A 3 -19.09 9.76 7.62
N ARG A 4 -20.28 9.24 7.29
CA ARG A 4 -20.96 8.13 7.97
C ARG A 4 -21.40 7.01 7.02
N HIS A 5 -21.22 7.18 5.70
CA HIS A 5 -21.67 6.22 4.70
C HIS A 5 -20.57 5.96 3.66
N ALA A 6 -20.38 4.71 3.29
CA ALA A 6 -19.60 4.35 2.09
C ALA A 6 -20.23 4.96 0.82
N ALA A 7 -19.51 4.92 -0.30
CA ALA A 7 -19.82 5.65 -1.54
C ALA A 7 -21.32 5.69 -1.92
N VAL A 8 -21.89 6.90 -2.02
CA VAL A 8 -23.35 7.13 -2.14
C VAL A 8 -23.73 7.60 -3.54
N SER A 9 -24.87 7.16 -4.06
CA SER A 9 -25.40 7.64 -5.34
C SER A 9 -25.93 9.09 -5.23
N ALA A 10 -25.95 9.84 -6.34
CA ALA A 10 -26.53 11.19 -6.35
C ALA A 10 -27.99 11.25 -5.82
N PRO A 11 -28.91 10.33 -6.20
CA PRO A 11 -30.24 10.29 -5.62
C PRO A 11 -30.23 10.03 -4.11
N GLY A 12 -29.39 9.11 -3.64
CA GLY A 12 -29.26 8.81 -2.20
C GLY A 12 -28.71 10.00 -1.42
N LEU A 13 -27.70 10.68 -1.96
CA LEU A 13 -27.09 11.85 -1.35
C LEU A 13 -28.06 13.04 -1.30
N ALA A 14 -28.82 13.27 -2.37
CA ALA A 14 -29.86 14.31 -2.43
C ALA A 14 -30.95 14.06 -1.38
N ALA A 15 -31.43 12.81 -1.27
CA ALA A 15 -32.42 12.41 -0.27
C ALA A 15 -31.90 12.59 1.17
N GLN A 16 -30.68 12.16 1.47
CA GLN A 16 -30.06 12.33 2.79
C GLN A 16 -29.85 13.80 3.18
N LEU A 17 -29.61 14.67 2.21
CA LEU A 17 -29.41 16.11 2.42
C LEU A 17 -30.73 16.90 2.38
N GLY A 18 -31.86 16.27 2.04
CA GLY A 18 -33.14 16.96 1.90
C GLY A 18 -33.16 18.01 0.77
N ILE A 19 -32.34 17.84 -0.28
CA ILE A 19 -32.22 18.78 -1.39
C ILE A 19 -32.59 18.12 -2.72
N SER A 20 -32.92 18.93 -3.73
CA SER A 20 -33.12 18.43 -5.09
C SER A 20 -31.79 17.99 -5.73
N LYS A 21 -31.85 17.06 -6.70
CA LYS A 21 -30.68 16.65 -7.50
C LYS A 21 -30.02 17.83 -8.20
N ALA A 22 -30.80 18.79 -8.69
CA ALA A 22 -30.27 20.00 -9.33
C ALA A 22 -29.47 20.88 -8.35
N THR A 23 -29.93 21.00 -7.10
CA THR A 23 -29.16 21.68 -6.05
C THR A 23 -27.90 20.89 -5.69
N LEU A 24 -27.98 19.57 -5.58
CA LEU A 24 -26.80 18.73 -5.33
C LEU A 24 -25.73 18.93 -6.40
N HIS A 25 -26.08 18.85 -7.68
CA HIS A 25 -25.14 19.03 -8.79
C HIS A 25 -24.46 20.41 -8.80
N ARG A 26 -25.11 21.45 -8.27
CA ARG A 26 -24.50 22.78 -8.09
C ARG A 26 -23.53 22.83 -6.90
N LEU A 27 -23.76 22.02 -5.86
CA LEU A 27 -22.93 22.01 -4.64
C LEU A 27 -21.71 21.08 -4.73
N LEU A 28 -21.78 20.01 -5.54
CA LEU A 28 -20.69 19.03 -5.67
C LEU A 28 -19.36 19.67 -6.14
N PRO A 29 -19.33 20.56 -7.16
CA PRO A 29 -18.08 21.20 -7.59
C PRO A 29 -17.40 22.00 -6.49
N ALA A 30 -18.18 22.66 -5.62
CA ALA A 30 -17.66 23.46 -4.50
C ALA A 30 -16.96 22.61 -3.42
N ARG A 31 -17.18 21.28 -3.41
CA ARG A 31 -16.48 20.34 -2.52
C ARG A 31 -15.18 19.81 -3.11
N GLY A 32 -14.91 20.05 -4.39
CA GLY A 32 -13.62 19.85 -5.07
C GLY A 32 -12.80 18.66 -4.56
N ALA A 33 -11.60 18.95 -4.07
CA ALA A 33 -10.64 17.97 -3.58
C ALA A 33 -11.11 17.18 -2.33
N GLN A 34 -12.19 17.55 -1.65
CA GLN A 34 -12.69 16.80 -0.49
C GLN A 34 -13.62 15.65 -0.89
N LEU A 35 -13.99 15.55 -2.17
CA LEU A 35 -14.95 14.58 -2.68
C LEU A 35 -14.32 13.70 -3.74
N ARG A 36 -14.54 12.39 -3.65
CA ARG A 36 -14.28 11.43 -4.73
C ARG A 36 -15.58 11.18 -5.48
N SER A 37 -15.54 11.31 -6.80
CA SER A 37 -16.62 10.91 -7.71
C SER A 37 -16.09 9.85 -8.66
N ALA A 38 -16.74 8.70 -8.76
CA ALA A 38 -16.35 7.62 -9.66
C ALA A 38 -17.52 6.72 -10.06
N GLY A 39 -17.33 5.92 -11.11
CA GLY A 39 -18.37 5.17 -11.81
C GLY A 39 -18.93 5.93 -13.01
N ALA A 40 -19.75 5.25 -13.82
CA ALA A 40 -20.32 5.81 -15.05
C ALA A 40 -21.85 5.89 -15.00
N ALA A 41 -22.42 6.97 -15.54
CA ALA A 41 -23.87 7.20 -15.64
C ALA A 41 -24.60 6.91 -14.31
N ARG A 42 -25.56 5.97 -14.30
CA ARG A 42 -26.33 5.56 -13.11
C ARG A 42 -25.48 4.91 -11.99
N ARG A 43 -24.26 4.47 -12.30
CA ARG A 43 -23.32 3.86 -11.35
C ARG A 43 -22.44 4.87 -10.65
N THR A 44 -22.49 6.16 -11.03
CA THR A 44 -21.72 7.21 -10.35
C THR A 44 -22.04 7.23 -8.85
N ARG A 45 -20.98 7.23 -8.04
CA ARG A 45 -21.04 7.36 -6.58
C ARG A 45 -20.11 8.47 -6.12
N TYR A 46 -20.41 8.99 -4.95
CA TYR A 46 -19.69 10.08 -4.29
C TYR A 46 -19.31 9.67 -2.88
N ALA A 47 -18.07 9.95 -2.49
CA ALA A 47 -17.57 9.69 -1.14
C ALA A 47 -16.69 10.85 -0.67
N LEU A 48 -16.69 11.15 0.63
CA LEU A 48 -15.74 12.13 1.17
C LEU A 48 -14.36 11.51 1.25
N ARG A 49 -13.35 12.27 0.85
CA ARG A 49 -11.95 11.91 1.06
C ARG A 49 -11.57 12.20 2.51
N ARG A 50 -10.67 11.38 3.07
CA ARG A 50 -10.08 11.59 4.39
C ARG A 50 -8.57 11.69 4.28
N PRO A 51 -7.91 12.43 5.20
CA PRO A 51 -6.47 12.50 5.22
C PRO A 51 -5.84 11.21 5.78
N LEU A 52 -4.66 10.85 5.27
CA LEU A 52 -3.76 9.93 5.96
C LEU A 52 -2.78 10.77 6.79
N ARG A 53 -2.73 10.56 8.11
CA ARG A 53 -1.80 11.29 9.01
C ARG A 53 -1.79 12.81 8.79
N GLY A 54 -2.98 13.39 8.59
CA GLY A 54 -3.17 14.83 8.38
C GLY A 54 -3.02 15.31 6.92
N ARG A 55 -2.56 14.47 5.99
CA ARG A 55 -2.41 14.82 4.57
C ARG A 55 -3.60 14.35 3.74
N LEU A 56 -4.35 15.28 3.17
CA LEU A 56 -5.44 15.00 2.23
C LEU A 56 -4.90 14.88 0.80
N ALA A 57 -4.36 13.71 0.47
CA ALA A 57 -3.84 13.40 -0.86
C ALA A 57 -4.19 11.96 -1.25
N ASP A 58 -4.23 11.67 -2.55
CA ASP A 58 -4.28 10.28 -3.02
C ASP A 58 -2.85 9.72 -2.95
N LEU A 59 -2.72 8.43 -2.64
CA LEU A 59 -1.43 7.73 -2.65
C LEU A 59 -1.22 7.13 -4.06
N PRO A 60 -0.20 7.58 -4.81
CA PRO A 60 0.09 6.98 -6.11
C PRO A 60 0.50 5.51 -5.93
N LEU A 61 0.10 4.67 -6.87
CA LEU A 61 0.46 3.26 -6.91
C LEU A 61 1.25 3.01 -8.19
N TYR A 62 2.43 2.45 -8.03
CA TYR A 62 3.35 2.11 -9.10
C TYR A 62 3.46 0.60 -9.24
N ALA A 63 3.78 0.16 -10.45
CA ALA A 63 4.14 -1.21 -10.80
C ALA A 63 5.53 -1.20 -11.45
N VAL A 64 6.44 -2.06 -10.97
CA VAL A 64 7.75 -2.28 -11.58
C VAL A 64 7.61 -3.35 -12.66
N ASP A 65 8.07 -3.05 -13.88
CA ASP A 65 8.05 -4.00 -14.99
C ASP A 65 9.25 -4.98 -14.95
N ALA A 66 9.30 -5.89 -15.93
CA ALA A 66 10.38 -6.87 -16.06
C ALA A 66 11.76 -6.23 -16.33
N ASP A 67 11.81 -4.99 -16.81
CA ASP A 67 13.03 -4.22 -17.03
C ASP A 67 13.44 -3.41 -15.78
N GLY A 68 12.71 -3.53 -14.67
CA GLY A 68 12.96 -2.79 -13.42
C GLY A 68 12.50 -1.34 -13.46
N ARG A 69 11.66 -0.94 -14.43
CA ARG A 69 11.11 0.42 -14.56
C ARG A 69 9.78 0.53 -13.83
N ALA A 70 9.64 1.58 -13.02
CA ALA A 70 8.40 1.88 -12.32
C ALA A 70 7.42 2.65 -13.23
N HIS A 71 6.18 2.18 -13.31
CA HIS A 71 5.08 2.76 -14.07
C HIS A 71 3.92 3.11 -13.15
N SER A 72 3.26 4.25 -13.39
CA SER A 72 2.06 4.62 -12.63
C SER A 72 0.89 3.70 -13.00
N LEU A 73 0.36 2.97 -12.02
CA LEU A 73 -0.82 2.11 -12.17
C LEU A 73 -2.11 2.85 -11.79
N GLY A 74 -2.03 3.80 -10.85
CA GLY A 74 -3.18 4.59 -10.44
C GLY A 74 -2.93 5.40 -9.17
N ALA A 75 -4.00 5.88 -8.56
CA ALA A 75 -3.93 6.61 -7.30
C ALA A 75 -5.06 6.15 -6.36
N LEU A 76 -4.66 5.76 -5.15
CA LEU A 76 -5.53 5.31 -4.07
C LEU A 76 -6.06 6.52 -3.30
N ALA A 77 -7.36 6.75 -3.36
CA ALA A 77 -8.02 7.78 -2.57
C ALA A 77 -8.58 7.17 -1.27
N LEU A 78 -8.25 7.74 -0.11
CA LEU A 78 -8.84 7.29 1.17
C LEU A 78 -10.18 7.96 1.41
N LEU A 79 -11.16 7.18 1.88
CA LEU A 79 -12.55 7.61 2.02
C LEU A 79 -13.01 7.59 3.48
N ALA A 80 -13.89 8.53 3.82
CA ALA A 80 -14.58 8.56 5.11
C ALA A 80 -15.94 7.83 5.01
N PRO A 81 -16.40 7.15 6.09
CA PRO A 81 -15.68 6.94 7.36
C PRO A 81 -14.55 5.90 7.24
N GLN A 82 -14.64 4.98 6.28
CA GLN A 82 -13.66 3.94 6.01
C GLN A 82 -13.65 3.63 4.51
N GLY A 83 -12.63 2.90 4.06
CA GLY A 83 -12.49 2.39 2.71
C GLY A 83 -11.62 3.27 1.84
N CYS A 84 -11.50 2.85 0.58
CA CYS A 84 -10.71 3.54 -0.41
C CYS A 84 -11.34 3.46 -1.79
N HIS A 85 -10.82 4.28 -2.70
CA HIS A 85 -11.10 4.16 -4.11
C HIS A 85 -9.79 3.94 -4.87
N LEU A 86 -9.69 2.81 -5.55
CA LEU A 86 -8.61 2.46 -6.49
C LEU A 86 -9.20 1.66 -7.64
N ARG A 87 -8.94 2.11 -8.87
CA ARG A 87 -9.24 1.32 -10.06
C ARG A 87 -8.07 0.40 -10.35
N LEU A 88 -8.34 -0.90 -10.36
CA LEU A 88 -7.43 -1.92 -10.84
C LEU A 88 -7.88 -2.37 -12.24
N ASP A 89 -6.92 -2.83 -13.05
CA ASP A 89 -7.22 -3.47 -14.33
C ASP A 89 -7.67 -4.93 -14.08
N PRO A 90 -8.91 -5.31 -14.43
CA PRO A 90 -9.40 -6.68 -14.27
C PRO A 90 -8.59 -7.72 -15.04
N ALA A 91 -7.84 -7.32 -16.08
CA ALA A 91 -6.97 -8.22 -16.83
C ALA A 91 -5.71 -8.62 -16.05
N SER A 92 -5.21 -7.72 -15.18
CA SER A 92 -4.03 -7.96 -14.36
C SER A 92 -4.39 -8.49 -12.97
N TRP A 93 -5.55 -8.08 -12.45
CA TRP A 93 -5.98 -8.36 -11.09
C TRP A 93 -7.43 -8.83 -11.11
N PRO A 94 -7.78 -10.02 -10.59
CA PRO A 94 -9.17 -10.38 -10.36
C PRO A 94 -9.89 -9.31 -9.53
N VAL A 95 -10.89 -8.62 -10.10
CA VAL A 95 -11.68 -7.60 -9.39
C VAL A 95 -13.09 -8.14 -9.13
N PRO A 96 -13.55 -8.20 -7.87
CA PRO A 96 -14.91 -8.64 -7.57
C PRO A 96 -15.94 -7.64 -8.11
N ALA A 97 -17.14 -8.11 -8.42
CA ALA A 97 -18.15 -7.32 -9.13
C ALA A 97 -18.52 -6.02 -8.38
N GLU A 98 -18.59 -6.08 -7.06
CA GLU A 98 -18.83 -4.97 -6.13
C GLU A 98 -17.75 -3.88 -6.20
N ALA A 99 -16.50 -4.25 -6.49
CA ALA A 99 -15.37 -3.33 -6.61
C ALA A 99 -15.04 -2.95 -8.06
N SER A 100 -15.88 -3.32 -9.04
CA SER A 100 -15.63 -3.07 -10.47
C SER A 100 -15.53 -1.58 -10.84
N ASP A 101 -16.15 -0.69 -10.07
CA ASP A 101 -16.00 0.76 -10.22
C ASP A 101 -14.84 1.33 -9.35
N GLY A 102 -14.06 0.47 -8.71
CA GLY A 102 -12.91 0.81 -7.88
C GLY A 102 -13.23 1.21 -6.45
N TRP A 103 -14.44 0.93 -5.95
CA TRP A 103 -14.82 1.18 -4.56
C TRP A 103 -14.51 -0.04 -3.69
N TRP A 104 -13.78 0.18 -2.59
CA TRP A 104 -13.38 -0.87 -1.65
C TRP A 104 -13.72 -0.44 -0.22
N ASP A 105 -14.31 -1.36 0.55
CA ASP A 105 -14.67 -1.10 1.96
C ASP A 105 -13.45 -1.01 2.89
N GLY A 106 -12.32 -1.61 2.47
CA GLY A 106 -11.00 -1.51 3.11
C GLY A 106 -9.91 -1.39 2.05
N LEU A 107 -8.71 -1.89 2.34
CA LEU A 107 -7.66 -2.00 1.32
C LEU A 107 -8.03 -3.01 0.21
N PRO A 108 -7.70 -2.76 -1.06
CA PRO A 108 -7.79 -3.76 -2.12
C PRO A 108 -6.82 -4.92 -1.81
N TYR A 109 -7.18 -6.16 -2.15
CA TYR A 109 -6.34 -7.32 -1.80
C TYR A 109 -4.88 -7.22 -2.27
N PRO A 110 -4.51 -6.62 -3.44
CA PRO A 110 -3.10 -6.50 -3.80
C PRO A 110 -2.32 -5.65 -2.81
N LEU A 111 -2.96 -4.67 -2.15
CA LEU A 111 -2.31 -3.88 -1.10
C LEU A 111 -2.35 -4.58 0.27
N GLN A 112 -3.35 -5.45 0.51
CA GLN A 112 -3.36 -6.30 1.71
C GLN A 112 -2.21 -7.31 1.66
N ASP A 113 -1.93 -7.89 0.50
CA ASP A 113 -0.86 -8.87 0.30
C ASP A 113 0.55 -8.27 0.47
N LEU A 114 0.69 -6.95 0.27
CA LEU A 114 1.94 -6.22 0.53
C LEU A 114 2.20 -5.96 2.02
N ARG A 115 1.21 -6.19 2.90
CA ARG A 115 1.35 -5.93 4.34
C ARG A 115 2.60 -6.63 4.87
N PRO A 116 3.53 -5.88 5.51
CA PRO A 116 4.65 -6.51 6.20
C PRO A 116 4.14 -7.44 7.29
N GLN A 117 4.45 -8.72 7.15
CA GLN A 117 3.97 -9.77 8.05
C GLN A 117 5.02 -10.84 8.30
N GLY A 118 4.73 -11.71 9.27
CA GLY A 118 5.62 -12.74 9.75
C GLY A 118 6.96 -12.20 10.26
N TYR A 119 7.97 -13.05 10.24
CA TYR A 119 9.28 -12.74 10.80
C TYR A 119 9.89 -11.41 10.26
N MET A 120 9.97 -11.23 8.94
CA MET A 120 10.55 -10.01 8.35
C MET A 120 9.67 -8.77 8.60
N GLY A 121 8.35 -8.90 8.51
CA GLY A 121 7.44 -7.79 8.83
C GLY A 121 7.57 -7.32 10.27
N ARG A 122 7.75 -8.24 11.22
CA ARG A 122 7.99 -7.91 12.63
C ARG A 122 9.33 -7.20 12.84
N GLN A 123 10.38 -7.60 12.11
CA GLN A 123 11.66 -6.89 12.15
C GLN A 123 11.53 -5.47 11.62
N LEU A 124 10.88 -5.30 10.46
CA LEU A 124 10.61 -3.98 9.89
C LEU A 124 9.83 -3.09 10.89
N ALA A 125 8.75 -3.63 11.47
CA ALA A 125 7.94 -2.91 12.45
C ALA A 125 8.80 -2.43 13.62
N ARG A 126 9.58 -3.32 14.25
CA ARG A 126 10.45 -2.95 15.38
C ARG A 126 11.53 -1.94 15.01
N ALA A 127 12.09 -2.04 13.82
CA ALA A 127 13.12 -1.10 13.37
C ALA A 127 12.54 0.30 13.10
N GLN A 128 11.30 0.39 12.63
CA GLN A 128 10.75 1.64 12.07
C GLN A 128 9.57 2.24 12.85
N HIS A 129 9.01 1.55 13.85
CA HIS A 129 7.72 1.93 14.46
C HIS A 129 7.70 3.37 15.02
N GLN A 130 8.80 3.83 15.63
CA GLN A 130 8.89 5.17 16.21
C GLN A 130 8.87 6.24 15.11
N ALA A 131 9.68 6.05 14.06
CA ALA A 131 9.76 6.98 12.94
C ALA A 131 8.45 7.04 12.15
N LEU A 132 7.74 5.91 12.04
CA LEU A 132 6.48 5.80 11.30
C LEU A 132 5.22 6.10 12.13
N GLY A 133 5.35 6.18 13.46
CA GLY A 133 4.21 6.42 14.37
C GLY A 133 3.18 5.30 14.35
N VAL A 134 3.64 4.04 14.26
CA VAL A 134 2.83 2.81 14.24
C VAL A 134 3.19 1.90 15.42
N SER A 135 2.43 0.82 15.65
CA SER A 135 2.81 -0.19 16.66
C SER A 135 4.08 -0.94 16.24
N ALA A 136 4.89 -1.36 17.21
CA ALA A 136 6.02 -2.29 16.98
C ALA A 136 5.55 -3.72 16.66
N ASN A 137 4.26 -4.01 16.84
CA ASN A 137 3.63 -5.27 16.49
C ASN A 137 2.78 -5.09 15.21
N PRO A 138 3.17 -5.70 14.07
CA PRO A 138 2.41 -5.56 12.83
C PRO A 138 1.02 -6.18 12.88
N ASP A 139 0.74 -7.10 13.82
CA ASP A 139 -0.59 -7.71 13.99
C ASP A 139 -1.62 -6.69 14.55
N GLU A 140 -1.15 -5.58 15.14
CA GLU A 140 -1.99 -4.49 15.66
C GLU A 140 -2.27 -3.39 14.63
N TRP A 141 -1.64 -3.45 13.45
CA TRP A 141 -1.77 -2.42 12.42
C TRP A 141 -3.18 -2.42 11.81
N CYS A 142 -3.76 -1.21 11.75
CA CYS A 142 -4.93 -0.95 10.93
C CYS A 142 -4.53 -0.64 9.48
N ASP A 143 -5.50 -0.54 8.57
CA ASP A 143 -5.27 -0.16 7.17
C ASP A 143 -4.45 1.13 7.03
N ASP A 144 -4.65 2.12 7.90
CA ASP A 144 -3.90 3.37 7.86
C ASP A 144 -2.43 3.19 8.27
N ASP A 145 -2.14 2.28 9.20
CA ASP A 145 -0.76 1.95 9.57
C ASP A 145 -0.07 1.20 8.43
N VAL A 146 -0.77 0.27 7.78
CA VAL A 146 -0.26 -0.43 6.61
C VAL A 146 0.04 0.56 5.48
N LEU A 147 -0.89 1.46 5.16
CA LEU A 147 -0.67 2.50 4.15
C LEU A 147 0.48 3.44 4.50
N GLN A 148 0.61 3.82 5.77
CA GLN A 148 1.73 4.64 6.24
C GLN A 148 3.04 3.91 6.00
N VAL A 149 3.18 2.66 6.44
CA VAL A 149 4.39 1.85 6.27
C VAL A 149 4.72 1.64 4.80
N LEU A 150 3.75 1.20 3.99
CA LEU A 150 3.96 0.97 2.56
C LEU A 150 4.37 2.25 1.83
N SER A 151 3.75 3.38 2.16
CA SER A 151 4.04 4.66 1.50
C SER A 151 5.44 5.21 1.77
N GLN A 152 6.06 4.82 2.89
CA GLN A 152 7.34 5.36 3.35
C GLN A 152 8.51 4.39 3.11
N VAL A 153 8.32 3.09 3.39
CA VAL A 153 9.40 2.08 3.40
C VAL A 153 9.02 0.79 2.67
N GLY A 154 7.95 0.81 1.86
CA GLY A 154 7.45 -0.35 1.12
C GLY A 154 8.10 -0.59 -0.24
N GLN A 155 9.32 -0.10 -0.48
CA GLN A 155 9.98 -0.21 -1.79
C GLN A 155 10.52 -1.61 -2.11
N ASP A 156 10.84 -2.40 -1.08
CA ASP A 156 11.48 -3.72 -1.20
C ASP A 156 10.58 -4.80 -0.55
N GLY A 157 9.35 -4.85 -1.03
CA GLY A 157 8.33 -5.82 -0.62
C GLY A 157 8.21 -6.98 -1.61
N SER A 158 7.43 -7.99 -1.24
CA SER A 158 7.07 -9.06 -2.17
C SER A 158 6.20 -8.52 -3.31
N GLY A 159 6.39 -9.02 -4.53
CA GLY A 159 5.63 -8.59 -5.71
C GLY A 159 6.33 -7.46 -6.46
N HIS A 160 5.54 -6.63 -7.16
CA HIS A 160 6.07 -5.59 -8.04
C HIS A 160 5.40 -4.21 -7.82
N LEU A 161 4.58 -4.09 -6.77
CA LEU A 161 3.83 -2.88 -6.49
C LEU A 161 4.55 -2.00 -5.47
N ILE A 162 4.57 -0.69 -5.71
CA ILE A 162 5.12 0.30 -4.78
C ILE A 162 4.05 1.36 -4.54
N LEU A 163 3.68 1.57 -3.28
CA LEU A 163 2.72 2.59 -2.90
C LEU A 163 3.45 3.86 -2.45
N GLY A 164 3.03 5.02 -2.92
CA GLY A 164 3.52 6.33 -2.47
C GLY A 164 4.80 6.79 -3.16
N ASP A 165 4.92 8.11 -3.29
CA ASP A 165 6.08 8.77 -3.93
C ASP A 165 7.39 8.52 -3.15
N VAL A 166 7.33 8.45 -1.82
CA VAL A 166 8.53 8.30 -0.97
C VAL A 166 9.15 6.92 -1.18
N ALA A 167 8.36 5.85 -1.05
CA ALA A 167 8.84 4.50 -1.36
C ALA A 167 9.29 4.35 -2.82
N CYS A 168 8.56 4.93 -3.78
CA CYS A 168 8.98 4.94 -5.18
C CYS A 168 10.33 5.67 -5.38
N GLY A 169 10.54 6.79 -4.66
CA GLY A 169 11.82 7.49 -4.62
C GLY A 169 12.96 6.63 -4.08
N HIS A 170 12.72 5.85 -3.02
CA HIS A 170 13.71 4.90 -2.51
C HIS A 170 14.06 3.81 -3.53
N TRP A 171 13.06 3.27 -4.25
CA TRP A 171 13.29 2.33 -5.35
C TRP A 171 14.15 2.95 -6.45
N LEU A 172 13.81 4.14 -6.92
CA LEU A 172 14.57 4.84 -7.97
C LEU A 172 16.01 5.15 -7.54
N ALA A 173 16.21 5.52 -6.26
CA ALA A 173 17.54 5.75 -5.70
C ALA A 173 18.37 4.47 -5.66
N ALA A 174 17.77 3.33 -5.29
CA ALA A 174 18.43 2.03 -5.31
C ALA A 174 18.80 1.60 -6.74
N GLN A 175 17.94 1.88 -7.73
CA GLN A 175 18.23 1.61 -9.14
C GLN A 175 19.33 2.51 -9.71
N ALA A 176 19.42 3.76 -9.24
CA ALA A 176 20.47 4.70 -9.67
C ALA A 176 21.85 4.38 -9.06
N ALA A 177 21.87 3.75 -7.89
CA ALA A 177 23.08 3.32 -7.19
C ALA A 177 22.92 1.89 -6.67
N PRO A 178 22.94 0.87 -7.57
CA PRO A 178 22.68 -0.51 -7.20
C PRO A 178 23.76 -1.02 -6.25
N ALA A 179 23.34 -1.75 -5.21
CA ALA A 179 24.26 -2.43 -4.32
C ALA A 179 24.99 -3.54 -5.10
N GLU A 180 26.28 -3.72 -4.83
CA GLU A 180 27.04 -4.79 -5.47
C GLU A 180 26.54 -6.17 -4.96
N PRO A 181 26.11 -7.08 -5.85
CA PRO A 181 25.69 -8.40 -5.44
C PRO A 181 26.82 -9.17 -4.77
N VAL A 182 26.47 -9.93 -3.74
CA VAL A 182 27.46 -10.78 -3.04
C VAL A 182 27.98 -11.84 -3.99
N SER A 183 29.31 -11.91 -4.13
CA SER A 183 29.98 -12.89 -4.96
C SER A 183 29.84 -14.31 -4.42
N ALA A 184 29.95 -15.31 -5.30
CA ALA A 184 29.87 -16.72 -4.90
C ALA A 184 30.89 -17.11 -3.82
N ALA A 185 32.09 -16.50 -3.85
CA ALA A 185 33.14 -16.76 -2.86
C ALA A 185 32.80 -16.20 -1.46
N ALA A 186 32.14 -15.04 -1.39
CA ALA A 186 31.78 -14.40 -0.12
C ALA A 186 30.42 -14.88 0.44
N LEU A 187 29.62 -15.59 -0.36
CA LEU A 187 28.22 -15.91 -0.08
C LEU A 187 28.02 -16.64 1.26
N GLY A 188 28.86 -17.64 1.56
CA GLY A 188 28.73 -18.42 2.79
C GLY A 188 28.91 -17.57 4.05
N ALA A 189 29.96 -16.74 4.09
CA ALA A 189 30.22 -15.84 5.20
C ALA A 189 29.13 -14.75 5.33
N HIS A 190 28.66 -14.22 4.19
CA HIS A 190 27.59 -13.23 4.18
C HIS A 190 26.26 -13.79 4.71
N TYR A 191 25.88 -15.00 4.29
CA TYR A 191 24.68 -15.66 4.78
C TYR A 191 24.75 -15.98 6.27
N LEU A 192 25.92 -16.40 6.75
CA LEU A 192 26.13 -16.61 8.19
C LEU A 192 25.91 -15.32 8.97
N ALA A 193 26.51 -14.21 8.52
CA ALA A 193 26.35 -12.91 9.18
C ALA A 193 24.89 -12.44 9.19
N LEU A 194 24.16 -12.56 8.06
CA LEU A 194 22.74 -12.21 8.01
C LEU A 194 21.87 -13.14 8.87
N ALA A 195 22.20 -14.43 8.93
CA ALA A 195 21.51 -15.38 9.80
C ALA A 195 21.70 -15.03 11.28
N GLU A 196 22.92 -14.71 11.69
CA GLU A 196 23.24 -14.26 13.05
C GLU A 196 22.50 -12.97 13.40
N GLN A 197 22.49 -11.99 12.50
CA GLN A 197 21.73 -10.74 12.68
C GLN A 197 20.23 -11.00 12.83
N ALA A 198 19.65 -11.87 11.99
CA ALA A 198 18.26 -12.26 12.10
C ALA A 198 18.00 -12.93 13.47
N VAL A 199 18.80 -13.92 13.87
CA VAL A 199 18.61 -14.58 15.18
C VAL A 199 18.72 -13.58 16.32
N ALA A 200 19.70 -12.67 16.31
CA ALA A 200 19.92 -11.67 17.34
C ALA A 200 18.80 -10.61 17.43
N ALA A 201 18.22 -10.22 16.30
CA ALA A 201 17.10 -9.30 16.25
C ALA A 201 15.76 -9.99 16.62
N GLY A 202 15.73 -11.32 16.68
CA GLY A 202 14.56 -12.09 17.10
C GLY A 202 14.28 -11.96 18.60
N VAL A 203 13.00 -12.04 18.99
CA VAL A 203 12.63 -12.06 20.42
C VAL A 203 12.74 -13.50 20.94
N PRO A 204 13.40 -13.73 22.10
CA PRO A 204 13.38 -15.02 22.77
C PRO A 204 11.94 -15.48 23.03
N GLY A 205 11.55 -16.66 22.52
CA GLY A 205 10.20 -17.22 22.69
C GLY A 205 9.24 -17.05 21.51
N SER A 206 9.61 -16.31 20.46
CA SER A 206 8.79 -16.18 19.24
C SER A 206 8.70 -17.47 18.41
N SER A 207 9.52 -18.48 18.72
CA SER A 207 9.50 -19.80 18.09
C SER A 207 8.27 -20.65 18.43
N ALA A 208 7.50 -20.28 19.46
CA ALA A 208 6.25 -20.97 19.79
C ALA A 208 5.14 -20.75 18.73
N ALA A 209 5.29 -19.76 17.86
CA ALA A 209 4.36 -19.46 16.76
C ALA A 209 4.76 -20.10 15.40
N GLY A 210 5.83 -20.91 15.35
CA GLY A 210 6.22 -21.64 14.13
C GLY A 210 6.91 -20.80 13.04
N GLU A 211 7.31 -19.56 13.33
CA GLU A 211 8.03 -18.71 12.39
C GLU A 211 9.55 -18.89 12.50
N PHE A 212 10.19 -19.14 11.35
CA PHE A 212 11.65 -19.29 11.26
C PHE A 212 12.33 -17.95 10.91
N PRO A 213 13.48 -17.63 11.55
CA PRO A 213 14.32 -16.51 11.15
C PRO A 213 14.67 -16.58 9.67
N LYS A 214 14.55 -15.45 8.96
CA LYS A 214 14.86 -15.31 7.54
C LYS A 214 15.32 -13.90 7.22
N PHE A 215 16.08 -13.76 6.13
CA PHE A 215 16.64 -12.51 5.65
C PHE A 215 16.55 -12.45 4.12
N ALA A 216 16.60 -11.25 3.57
CA ALA A 216 16.80 -11.02 2.14
C ALA A 216 18.29 -10.78 1.86
N ALA A 217 18.77 -11.21 0.69
CA ALA A 217 20.13 -10.97 0.25
C ALA A 217 20.17 -10.84 -1.27
N LEU A 218 20.93 -9.85 -1.76
CA LEU A 218 21.27 -9.70 -3.18
C LEU A 218 22.55 -10.48 -3.45
N ARG A 219 22.51 -11.43 -4.39
CA ARG A 219 23.68 -12.25 -4.75
C ARG A 219 23.85 -12.36 -6.25
N ALA A 220 25.10 -12.51 -6.69
CA ALA A 220 25.38 -12.85 -8.07
C ALA A 220 24.86 -14.27 -8.36
N LEU A 221 24.10 -14.43 -9.44
CA LEU A 221 23.66 -15.73 -9.94
C LEU A 221 24.29 -15.96 -11.32
N ALA A 222 24.99 -17.08 -11.49
CA ALA A 222 25.64 -17.41 -12.75
C ALA A 222 24.59 -17.47 -13.89
N GLY A 223 24.78 -16.65 -14.93
CA GLY A 223 23.86 -16.55 -16.07
C GLY A 223 22.65 -15.63 -15.86
N SER A 224 22.53 -14.95 -14.73
CA SER A 224 21.53 -13.91 -14.51
C SER A 224 22.13 -12.54 -14.86
N ALA A 225 21.45 -11.80 -15.73
CA ALA A 225 21.83 -10.43 -16.13
C ALA A 225 21.27 -9.36 -15.18
N THR A 226 20.68 -9.76 -14.06
CA THR A 226 20.16 -8.81 -13.08
C THR A 226 21.32 -8.32 -12.20
N PRO A 227 21.60 -7.00 -12.14
CA PRO A 227 22.46 -6.44 -11.11
C PRO A 227 21.83 -6.59 -9.73
#